data_AF-A0A7S6S4F7-F1
#
_entry.id   AF-A0A7S6S4F7-F1
#
_cell.length_a   1.000
_cell.length_b   1.000
_cell.length_c   1.000
_cell.angle_alpha   90.00
_cell.angle_beta   90.00
_cell.angle_gamma   90.00
#
_symmetry.space_group_name_H-M   'P 1'
#
loop_
_entity.id
_entity.type
_entity.pdbx_description
1 polymer ?
#
loop_
_entity_poly.entity_id
_entity_poly.type
_entity_poly.pdbx_seq_one_letter_code
_entity_poly.pdbx_strand_id
1 'polypeptide(L)'
;MNDQPRQRIIVDAVAFGQIFQFHRILKSITQAMQPTRLVVALLMVLTLVAVGNLWDRWFEGEGVFPPQGILVDLPLTSDIEADAVLRPIAEKSESVKILYDRPTGVELENWSLPARLDPRKVREGIELDFKFKYRNGAESGLAKEILDGWTLDFRRDLLAIDSIMPRRAYEATVEQVARSVGQIVWGVYTLSPVTIYGAFNDMIVRMPVKLWRQRPWFVVVYGFLTLLVLSVGGGAICRMSACETAGQERLRVSDAFDFALSSWPRLLFANLLPLLIAGGLALVLVVAGIVLFGIPYLDVLGGIGYGLNLLLGFLIAFVLLGTAGSFFLLLPAVATENCAPIDALQRAIAYLIGRPLHLLGYAITAIVGMSLGYWVVSLVAVTALNVTGGATGMFTSNTAVTITGGYGLFWLKQAPGAPHMYWHSEWAAFFVAAWQGVIVLLVASYVVSYAFSSITTIYLLMRKAVDDQDISEIWRPGLIPGTLAPEPTSSSTGAPGETEAATNSKAASSSGEG
;
A
#
# COMPACT_ATOMS: atom_id res chain seq x y z
N MET A 1 49.63 -5.13 -43.96
CA MET A 1 48.24 -4.60 -43.99
C MET A 1 47.34 -5.81 -44.05
N ASN A 2 46.81 -6.26 -42.91
CA ASN A 2 45.99 -7.48 -42.82
C ASN A 2 44.56 -7.14 -43.25
N ASP A 3 44.18 -7.61 -44.43
CA ASP A 3 42.85 -7.46 -45.00
C ASP A 3 41.96 -8.58 -44.44
N GLN A 4 41.42 -8.37 -43.23
CA GLN A 4 40.43 -9.28 -42.65
C GLN A 4 39.07 -9.01 -43.32
N PRO A 5 38.41 -10.04 -43.89
CA PRO A 5 37.15 -9.87 -44.59
C PRO A 5 36.06 -9.34 -43.63
N ARG A 6 35.38 -8.26 -44.02
CA ARG A 6 34.27 -7.67 -43.25
C ARG A 6 33.15 -8.71 -43.09
N GLN A 7 33.09 -9.32 -41.91
CA GLN A 7 32.03 -10.26 -41.56
C GLN A 7 30.71 -9.48 -41.42
N ARG A 8 29.83 -9.61 -42.42
CA ARG A 8 28.53 -8.96 -42.44
C ARG A 8 27.57 -9.79 -41.58
N ILE A 9 27.37 -9.39 -40.32
CA ILE A 9 26.38 -10.02 -39.45
C ILE A 9 25.00 -9.53 -39.89
N ILE A 10 24.24 -10.40 -40.55
CA ILE A 10 22.83 -10.17 -40.88
C ILE A 10 22.02 -10.75 -39.73
N VAL A 11 21.30 -9.89 -39.01
CA VAL A 11 20.38 -10.32 -37.93
C VAL A 11 19.04 -10.66 -38.59
N ASP A 12 18.79 -11.95 -38.83
CA ASP A 12 17.59 -12.42 -39.54
C ASP A 12 16.30 -12.26 -38.71
N ALA A 13 16.38 -12.33 -37.38
CA ALA A 13 15.24 -12.07 -36.48
C ALA A 13 15.69 -11.76 -35.05
N VAL A 14 14.99 -10.84 -34.38
CA VAL A 14 15.11 -10.63 -32.94
C VAL A 14 14.05 -11.49 -32.26
N ALA A 15 14.47 -12.47 -31.47
CA ALA A 15 13.56 -13.33 -30.69
C ALA A 15 12.98 -12.55 -29.49
N PHE A 16 12.12 -11.55 -29.76
CA PHE A 16 11.54 -10.65 -28.76
C PHE A 16 10.88 -11.40 -27.61
N GLY A 17 10.24 -12.56 -27.85
CA GLY A 17 9.62 -13.37 -26.80
C GLY A 17 10.61 -14.12 -25.89
N GLN A 18 11.84 -14.37 -26.35
CA GLN A 18 12.89 -14.94 -25.50
C GLN A 18 13.57 -13.84 -24.66
N ILE A 19 13.68 -12.64 -25.24
CA ILE A 19 14.30 -11.46 -24.60
C ILE A 19 13.36 -10.83 -23.56
N PHE A 20 12.07 -10.67 -23.89
CA PHE A 20 11.06 -10.08 -23.01
C PHE A 20 9.98 -11.09 -22.65
N GLN A 21 9.95 -11.50 -21.38
CA GLN A 21 9.02 -12.52 -20.89
C GLN A 21 7.78 -11.90 -20.22
N PHE A 22 7.13 -10.96 -20.91
CA PHE A 22 5.97 -10.20 -20.40
C PHE A 22 4.82 -11.10 -19.88
N HIS A 23 4.61 -12.25 -20.53
CA HIS A 23 3.58 -13.21 -20.13
C HIS A 23 3.75 -13.73 -18.69
N ARG A 24 4.99 -13.78 -18.17
CA ARG A 24 5.24 -14.20 -16.77
C ARG A 24 4.72 -13.16 -15.79
N ILE A 25 4.85 -11.88 -16.10
CA ILE A 25 4.31 -10.80 -15.27
C ILE A 25 2.78 -10.89 -15.26
N LEU A 26 2.14 -11.08 -16.42
CA LEU A 26 0.68 -11.23 -16.50
C LEU A 26 0.16 -12.47 -15.74
N LYS A 27 0.95 -13.54 -15.63
CA LYS A 27 0.62 -14.70 -14.78
C LYS A 27 0.43 -14.30 -13.31
N SER A 28 1.08 -13.22 -12.86
CA SER A 28 0.91 -12.67 -11.50
C SER A 28 -0.53 -12.27 -11.19
N ILE A 29 -1.37 -11.98 -12.20
CA ILE A 29 -2.81 -11.71 -12.01
C ILE A 29 -3.47 -12.92 -11.34
N THR A 30 -3.28 -14.11 -11.93
CA THR A 30 -3.87 -15.35 -11.41
C THR A 30 -3.21 -15.81 -10.12
N GLN A 31 -1.90 -15.58 -9.96
CA GLN A 31 -1.20 -15.94 -8.73
C GLN A 31 -1.63 -15.07 -7.56
N ALA A 32 -1.91 -13.78 -7.80
CA ALA A 32 -2.37 -12.86 -6.77
C ALA A 32 -3.76 -13.19 -6.22
N MET A 33 -4.60 -13.88 -7.01
CA MET A 33 -5.92 -14.37 -6.60
C MET A 33 -5.85 -15.66 -5.76
N GLN A 34 -4.68 -16.26 -5.58
CA GLN A 34 -4.56 -17.48 -4.77
C GLN A 34 -5.01 -17.22 -3.32
N PRO A 35 -5.87 -18.07 -2.73
CA PRO A 35 -6.44 -17.85 -1.41
C PRO A 35 -5.37 -17.60 -0.33
N THR A 36 -4.25 -18.33 -0.39
CA THR A 36 -3.15 -18.21 0.57
C THR A 36 -2.54 -16.81 0.59
N ARG A 37 -2.21 -16.23 -0.57
CA ARG A 37 -1.63 -14.88 -0.66
C ARG A 37 -2.64 -13.80 -0.33
N LEU A 38 -3.88 -14.01 -0.76
CA LEU A 38 -4.97 -13.08 -0.54
C LEU A 38 -5.33 -12.98 0.96
N VAL A 39 -5.25 -14.08 1.72
CA VAL A 39 -5.37 -14.05 3.19
C VAL A 39 -4.23 -13.26 3.82
N VAL A 40 -2.97 -13.47 3.40
CA VAL A 40 -1.83 -12.70 3.92
C VAL A 40 -2.01 -11.20 3.64
N ALA A 41 -2.36 -10.84 2.40
CA ALA A 41 -2.62 -9.46 2.02
C ALA A 41 -3.81 -8.85 2.79
N LEU A 42 -4.86 -9.64 3.05
CA LEU A 42 -6.00 -9.20 3.85
C LEU A 42 -5.61 -8.92 5.29
N LEU A 43 -4.79 -9.77 5.91
CA LEU A 43 -4.26 -9.53 7.25
C LEU A 43 -3.43 -8.23 7.29
N MET A 44 -2.62 -7.98 6.25
CA MET A 44 -1.87 -6.71 6.14
C MET A 44 -2.82 -5.51 6.07
N VAL A 45 -3.79 -5.52 5.16
CA VAL A 45 -4.73 -4.42 4.99
C VAL A 45 -5.55 -4.20 6.26
N LEU A 46 -6.07 -5.26 6.88
CA LEU A 46 -6.82 -5.19 8.15
C LEU A 46 -5.97 -4.59 9.27
N THR A 47 -4.69 -4.96 9.36
CA THR A 47 -3.79 -4.41 10.37
C THR A 47 -3.59 -2.91 10.18
N LEU A 48 -3.34 -2.47 8.93
CA LEU A 48 -3.18 -1.05 8.62
C LEU A 48 -4.48 -0.26 8.87
N VAL A 49 -5.63 -0.86 8.53
CA VAL A 49 -6.95 -0.25 8.76
C VAL A 49 -7.29 -0.14 10.23
N ALA A 50 -7.05 -1.19 11.01
CA ALA A 50 -7.31 -1.17 12.44
C ALA A 50 -6.46 -0.11 13.15
N VAL A 51 -5.16 -0.06 12.87
CA VAL A 51 -4.25 0.90 13.53
C VAL A 51 -4.47 2.32 13.04
N GLY A 52 -4.73 2.52 11.75
CA GLY A 52 -5.06 3.84 11.21
C GLY A 52 -6.34 4.42 11.81
N ASN A 53 -7.40 3.61 11.91
CA ASN A 53 -8.63 4.02 12.59
C ASN A 53 -8.43 4.30 14.08
N LEU A 54 -7.55 3.54 14.74
CA LEU A 54 -7.19 3.78 16.13
C LEU A 54 -6.47 5.13 16.28
N TRP A 55 -5.53 5.43 15.38
CA TRP A 55 -4.82 6.70 15.34
C TRP A 55 -5.77 7.88 15.22
N ASP A 56 -6.65 7.85 14.23
CA ASP A 56 -7.65 8.89 13.97
C ASP A 56 -8.60 9.11 15.17
N ARG A 57 -8.89 8.07 15.95
CA ARG A 57 -9.74 8.18 17.15
C ARG A 57 -9.01 8.78 18.35
N TRP A 58 -7.72 8.49 18.50
CA TRP A 58 -6.96 8.79 19.73
C TRP A 58 -6.16 10.09 19.63
N PHE A 59 -5.60 10.38 18.46
CA PHE A 59 -4.69 11.50 18.26
C PHE A 59 -5.29 12.65 17.46
N GLU A 60 -6.44 12.44 16.78
CA GLU A 60 -7.05 13.45 15.92
C GLU A 60 -8.48 13.83 16.36
N GLY A 61 -8.56 14.98 17.03
CA GLY A 61 -9.84 15.62 17.39
C GLY A 61 -10.54 16.18 16.15
N GLU A 62 -10.12 17.38 15.73
CA GLU A 62 -10.67 18.10 14.57
C GLU A 62 -9.95 17.65 13.28
N GLY A 63 -10.71 17.46 12.20
CA GLY A 63 -10.15 17.11 10.89
C GLY A 63 -9.22 18.22 10.39
N VAL A 64 -8.17 17.83 9.68
CA VAL A 64 -7.03 18.70 9.32
C VAL A 64 -7.00 18.97 7.83
N PHE A 65 -7.51 18.01 7.06
CA PHE A 65 -7.49 18.07 5.61
C PHE A 65 -8.86 18.49 5.08
N PRO A 66 -8.89 19.23 3.96
CA PRO A 66 -10.14 19.62 3.35
C PRO A 66 -10.92 18.39 2.84
N PRO A 67 -12.26 18.47 2.76
CA PRO A 67 -13.14 17.37 2.34
C PRO A 67 -12.80 16.83 0.95
N GLN A 68 -12.30 17.70 0.08
CA GLN A 68 -11.88 17.35 -1.29
C GLN A 68 -10.63 16.48 -1.32
N GLY A 69 -9.93 16.29 -0.20
CA GLY A 69 -8.81 15.37 -0.04
C GLY A 69 -7.48 16.05 0.23
N ILE A 70 -6.49 15.24 0.62
CA ILE A 70 -5.19 15.72 1.11
C ILE A 70 -4.40 16.59 0.13
N LEU A 71 -4.55 16.36 -1.17
CA LEU A 71 -3.77 17.05 -2.19
C LEU A 71 -4.39 18.36 -2.66
N VAL A 72 -5.57 18.72 -2.17
CA VAL A 72 -6.23 19.96 -2.57
C VAL A 72 -5.72 21.11 -1.69
N ASP A 73 -5.04 22.08 -2.29
CA ASP A 73 -4.58 23.31 -1.61
C ASP A 73 -5.72 24.34 -1.55
N LEU A 74 -6.89 23.90 -1.09
CA LEU A 74 -7.95 24.81 -0.70
C LEU A 74 -7.79 25.10 0.78
N PRO A 75 -8.05 26.34 1.23
CA PRO A 75 -8.22 26.56 2.66
C PRO A 75 -9.30 25.59 3.17
N LEU A 76 -9.14 25.14 4.42
CA LEU A 76 -10.29 24.60 5.14
C LEU A 76 -11.44 25.58 4.92
N THR A 77 -12.59 25.05 4.47
CA THR A 77 -13.77 25.84 4.13
C THR A 77 -13.92 26.92 5.18
N SER A 78 -13.88 28.20 4.77
CA SER A 78 -13.85 29.28 5.75
C SER A 78 -15.03 29.11 6.69
N ASP A 79 -14.87 29.39 7.98
CA ASP A 79 -15.97 29.22 8.96
C ASP A 79 -17.27 29.85 8.43
N ILE A 80 -17.16 31.00 7.74
CA ILE A 80 -18.27 31.72 7.12
C ILE A 80 -18.95 30.93 5.99
N GLU A 81 -18.19 30.30 5.10
CA GLU A 81 -18.74 29.48 4.00
C GLU A 81 -19.31 28.15 4.51
N ALA A 82 -18.63 27.52 5.47
CA ALA A 82 -19.14 26.32 6.13
C ALA A 82 -20.45 26.63 6.85
N ASP A 83 -20.50 27.72 7.61
CA ASP A 83 -21.71 28.18 8.31
C ASP A 83 -22.81 28.57 7.32
N ALA A 84 -22.50 29.16 6.15
CA ALA A 84 -23.50 29.46 5.13
C ALA A 84 -24.19 28.21 4.57
N VAL A 85 -23.48 27.09 4.49
CA VAL A 85 -24.04 25.78 4.10
C VAL A 85 -24.77 25.13 5.28
N LEU A 86 -24.18 25.15 6.47
CA LEU A 86 -24.72 24.46 7.66
C LEU A 86 -25.95 25.16 8.23
N ARG A 87 -25.97 26.49 8.29
CA ARG A 87 -27.03 27.27 8.94
C ARG A 87 -28.43 27.00 8.39
N PRO A 88 -28.71 27.02 7.06
CA PRO A 88 -30.05 26.72 6.56
C PRO A 88 -30.48 25.27 6.83
N ILE A 89 -29.54 24.35 7.04
CA ILE A 89 -29.84 22.96 7.38
C ILE A 89 -30.08 22.82 8.89
N ALA A 90 -29.22 23.45 9.70
CA ALA A 90 -29.30 23.48 11.15
C ALA A 90 -30.56 24.19 11.66
N GLU A 91 -31.01 25.27 10.99
CA GLU A 91 -32.22 26.01 11.36
C GLU A 91 -33.50 25.18 11.19
N LYS A 92 -33.51 24.26 10.22
CA LYS A 92 -34.63 23.35 9.95
C LYS A 92 -34.71 22.18 10.94
N SER A 93 -33.64 21.91 11.69
CA SER A 93 -33.54 20.76 12.59
C SER A 93 -33.67 21.18 14.05
N GLU A 94 -34.72 20.74 14.73
CA GLU A 94 -34.91 20.99 16.16
C GLU A 94 -33.85 20.25 17.00
N SER A 95 -33.46 19.06 16.56
CA SER A 95 -32.45 18.26 17.27
C SER A 95 -31.05 18.88 17.21
N VAL A 96 -30.68 19.57 16.11
CA VAL A 96 -29.44 20.36 16.07
C VAL A 96 -29.49 21.47 17.12
N LYS A 97 -30.62 22.15 17.28
CA LYS A 97 -30.77 23.19 18.30
C LYS A 97 -30.59 22.65 19.73
N ILE A 98 -31.01 21.41 19.97
CA ILE A 98 -30.82 20.73 21.26
C ILE A 98 -29.34 20.37 21.51
N LEU A 99 -28.63 19.85 20.50
CA LEU A 99 -27.21 19.45 20.61
C LEU A 99 -26.24 20.61 20.88
N TYR A 100 -26.66 21.84 20.59
CA TYR A 100 -25.90 23.07 20.88
C TYR A 100 -26.25 23.69 22.24
N ASP A 101 -26.71 22.85 23.18
CA ASP A 101 -26.89 23.14 24.60
C ASP A 101 -27.82 24.34 24.84
N ARG A 102 -29.05 24.20 24.31
CA ARG A 102 -30.16 25.09 24.61
C ARG A 102 -30.32 25.24 26.13
N PRO A 103 -30.35 26.45 26.69
CA PRO A 103 -30.68 26.66 28.09
C PRO A 103 -32.10 26.14 28.38
N THR A 104 -32.27 25.31 29.41
CA THR A 104 -33.58 24.82 29.86
C THR A 104 -34.49 26.02 30.19
N GLY A 105 -35.59 26.19 29.44
CA GLY A 105 -36.61 27.23 29.67
C GLY A 105 -36.79 28.28 28.56
N VAL A 106 -35.94 28.33 27.53
CA VAL A 106 -36.12 29.24 26.38
C VAL A 106 -36.89 28.54 25.26
N GLU A 107 -38.03 29.05 24.80
CA GLU A 107 -38.80 28.45 23.68
C GLU A 107 -37.98 28.36 22.37
N LEU A 108 -38.23 27.30 21.57
CA LEU A 108 -37.48 27.01 20.32
C LEU A 108 -37.53 28.13 19.28
N GLU A 109 -38.58 28.95 19.31
CA GLU A 109 -38.76 30.12 18.45
C GLU A 109 -37.83 31.28 18.80
N ASN A 110 -37.38 31.36 20.06
CA ASN A 110 -36.64 32.51 20.59
C ASN A 110 -35.14 32.24 20.78
N TRP A 111 -34.65 31.03 20.47
CA TRP A 111 -33.25 30.64 20.61
C TRP A 111 -32.55 30.53 19.26
N SER A 112 -31.44 31.25 19.10
CA SER A 112 -30.62 31.27 17.90
C SER A 112 -29.41 30.34 18.00
N LEU A 113 -29.06 29.69 16.88
CA LEU A 113 -27.83 28.91 16.76
C LEU A 113 -26.58 29.76 17.05
N PRO A 114 -25.51 29.14 17.57
CA PRO A 114 -24.25 29.83 17.78
C PRO A 114 -23.68 30.43 16.49
N ALA A 115 -22.76 31.38 16.65
CA ALA A 115 -22.12 32.04 15.52
C ALA A 115 -21.38 31.05 14.61
N ARG A 116 -20.76 30.03 15.20
CA ARG A 116 -20.05 28.94 14.51
C ARG A 116 -20.73 27.60 14.72
N LEU A 117 -20.90 26.84 13.64
CA LEU A 117 -21.44 25.49 13.65
C LEU A 117 -20.34 24.46 13.35
N ASP A 118 -20.12 23.54 14.27
CA ASP A 118 -19.45 22.27 14.04
C ASP A 118 -20.29 21.37 13.10
N PRO A 119 -19.78 21.03 11.90
CA PRO A 119 -20.45 20.15 10.94
C PRO A 119 -20.84 18.79 11.53
N ARG A 120 -20.08 18.26 12.49
CA ARG A 120 -20.34 16.93 13.08
C ARG A 120 -21.58 16.94 13.96
N LYS A 121 -21.73 17.97 14.79
CA LYS A 121 -22.94 18.17 15.61
C LYS A 121 -24.17 18.43 14.75
N VAL A 122 -24.01 19.19 13.65
CA VAL A 122 -25.10 19.42 12.70
C VAL A 122 -25.53 18.11 12.05
N ARG A 123 -24.57 17.29 11.60
CA ARG A 123 -24.83 15.95 11.04
C ARG A 123 -25.58 15.06 12.03
N GLU A 124 -25.09 14.98 13.27
CA GLU A 124 -25.72 14.18 14.33
C GLU A 124 -27.14 14.67 14.64
N GLY A 125 -27.36 15.98 14.70
CA GLY A 125 -28.69 16.53 14.95
C GLY A 125 -29.67 16.26 13.82
N ILE A 126 -29.24 16.34 12.57
CA ILE A 126 -30.10 16.02 11.42
C ILE A 126 -30.41 14.52 11.38
N GLU A 127 -29.44 13.66 11.71
CA GLU A 127 -29.67 12.22 11.87
C GLU A 127 -30.74 11.94 12.96
N LEU A 128 -30.68 12.63 14.10
CA LEU A 128 -31.67 12.50 15.18
C LEU A 128 -33.06 13.02 14.76
N ASP A 129 -33.12 14.20 14.15
CA ASP A 129 -34.37 14.85 13.73
C ASP A 129 -35.08 14.00 12.66
N PHE A 130 -34.32 13.48 11.71
CA PHE A 130 -34.84 12.57 10.70
C PHE A 130 -35.39 11.29 11.34
N LYS A 131 -34.62 10.64 12.24
CA LYS A 131 -35.08 9.42 12.94
C LYS A 131 -36.40 9.67 13.67
N PHE A 132 -36.54 10.81 14.33
CA PHE A 132 -37.76 11.18 15.04
C PHE A 132 -38.95 11.43 14.10
N LYS A 133 -38.79 12.30 13.09
CA LYS A 133 -39.83 12.62 12.11
C LYS A 133 -40.30 11.39 11.36
N TYR A 134 -39.36 10.58 10.88
CA TYR A 134 -39.68 9.38 10.12
C TYR A 134 -40.43 8.36 10.96
N ARG A 135 -40.00 8.11 12.21
CA ARG A 135 -40.68 7.17 13.11
C ARG A 135 -42.13 7.59 13.37
N ASN A 136 -42.34 8.84 13.74
CA ASN A 136 -43.69 9.36 14.01
C ASN A 136 -44.55 9.38 12.74
N GLY A 137 -43.96 9.68 11.59
CA GLY A 137 -44.64 9.64 10.31
C GLY A 137 -45.09 8.23 9.92
N ALA A 138 -44.23 7.24 10.10
CA ALA A 138 -44.56 5.84 9.85
C ALA A 138 -45.64 5.31 10.81
N GLU A 139 -45.55 5.64 12.11
CA GLU A 139 -46.54 5.25 13.11
C GLU A 139 -47.92 5.90 12.86
N SER A 140 -47.96 7.10 12.29
CA SER A 140 -49.20 7.80 11.92
C SER A 140 -49.78 7.38 10.56
N GLY A 141 -49.14 6.44 9.85
CA GLY A 141 -49.63 5.90 8.59
C GLY A 141 -49.49 6.85 7.39
N LEU A 142 -48.52 7.77 7.42
CA LEU A 142 -48.23 8.65 6.28
C LEU A 142 -47.93 7.87 5.00
N ALA A 143 -48.32 8.45 3.86
CA ALA A 143 -48.09 7.87 2.56
C ALA A 143 -46.59 7.65 2.31
N LYS A 144 -46.24 6.50 1.72
CA LYS A 144 -44.86 6.11 1.41
C LYS A 144 -44.11 7.17 0.58
N GLU A 145 -44.80 7.84 -0.34
CA GLU A 145 -44.24 8.91 -1.17
C GLU A 145 -43.69 10.09 -0.34
N ILE A 146 -44.35 10.43 0.77
CA ILE A 146 -43.90 11.51 1.66
C ILE A 146 -42.64 11.07 2.43
N LEU A 147 -42.62 9.82 2.90
CA LEU A 147 -41.46 9.23 3.59
C LEU A 147 -40.25 9.10 2.66
N ASP A 148 -40.46 8.76 1.39
CA ASP A 148 -39.43 8.71 0.37
C ASP A 148 -38.89 10.11 0.05
N GLY A 149 -39.78 11.12 -0.01
CA GLY A 149 -39.41 12.53 -0.15
C GLY A 149 -38.50 13.02 0.97
N TRP A 150 -38.85 12.76 2.24
CA TRP A 150 -38.00 13.09 3.37
C TRP A 150 -36.64 12.39 3.31
N THR A 151 -36.60 11.13 2.84
CA THR A 151 -35.35 10.37 2.71
C THR A 151 -34.42 11.00 1.67
N LEU A 152 -34.97 11.52 0.57
CA LEU A 152 -34.20 12.25 -0.45
C LEU A 152 -33.65 13.57 0.08
N ASP A 153 -34.46 14.34 0.80
CA ASP A 153 -34.04 15.61 1.42
C ASP A 153 -32.91 15.37 2.43
N PHE A 154 -33.06 14.36 3.29
CA PHE A 154 -32.03 13.96 4.25
C PHE A 154 -30.71 13.58 3.57
N ARG A 155 -30.76 12.79 2.49
CA ARG A 155 -29.55 12.44 1.73
C ARG A 155 -28.90 13.68 1.11
N ARG A 156 -29.70 14.61 0.60
CA ARG A 156 -29.19 15.86 0.03
C ARG A 156 -28.46 16.69 1.08
N ASP A 157 -29.05 16.80 2.27
CA ASP A 157 -28.46 17.54 3.38
C ASP A 157 -27.19 16.86 3.92
N LEU A 158 -27.19 15.51 4.04
CA LEU A 158 -25.98 14.76 4.37
C LEU A 158 -24.86 14.96 3.34
N LEU A 159 -25.19 14.89 2.05
CA LEU A 159 -24.21 15.13 0.99
C LEU A 159 -23.64 16.55 1.05
N ALA A 160 -24.47 17.55 1.38
CA ALA A 160 -24.02 18.92 1.58
C ALA A 160 -23.05 19.03 2.77
N ILE A 161 -23.35 18.36 3.89
CA ILE A 161 -22.50 18.38 5.08
C ILE A 161 -21.19 17.61 4.85
N ASP A 162 -21.26 16.42 4.26
CA ASP A 162 -20.08 15.62 3.93
C ASP A 162 -19.16 16.36 2.95
N SER A 163 -19.70 17.24 2.11
CA SER A 163 -18.91 18.06 1.16
C SER A 163 -18.04 19.13 1.82
N ILE A 164 -18.35 19.51 3.07
CA ILE A 164 -17.61 20.52 3.85
C ILE A 164 -16.88 19.91 5.06
N MET A 165 -17.03 18.60 5.32
CA MET A 165 -16.50 17.95 6.50
C MET A 165 -14.97 17.79 6.42
N PRO A 166 -14.20 18.32 7.39
CA PRO A 166 -12.77 18.14 7.39
C PRO A 166 -12.40 16.70 7.74
N ARG A 167 -11.39 16.17 7.05
CA ARG A 167 -10.93 14.79 7.16
C ARG A 167 -9.75 14.65 8.09
N ARG A 168 -9.68 13.49 8.73
CA ARG A 168 -8.53 13.06 9.54
C ARG A 168 -7.39 12.55 8.65
N ALA A 169 -6.18 12.46 9.18
CA ALA A 169 -4.99 12.12 8.42
C ALA A 169 -5.04 10.71 7.84
N TYR A 170 -5.46 9.71 8.62
CA TYR A 170 -5.57 8.35 8.08
C TYR A 170 -6.71 8.25 7.07
N GLU A 171 -7.90 8.78 7.39
CA GLU A 171 -9.03 8.83 6.46
C GLU A 171 -8.65 9.48 5.11
N ALA A 172 -8.00 10.65 5.15
CA ALA A 172 -7.56 11.36 3.96
C ALA A 172 -6.48 10.59 3.18
N THR A 173 -5.59 9.87 3.88
CA THR A 173 -4.55 9.03 3.28
C THR A 173 -5.17 7.85 2.53
N VAL A 174 -6.08 7.11 3.16
CA VAL A 174 -6.74 5.94 2.53
C VAL A 174 -7.53 6.37 1.32
N GLU A 175 -8.28 7.47 1.43
CA GLU A 175 -9.06 7.96 0.30
C GLU A 175 -8.14 8.39 -0.85
N GLN A 176 -7.04 9.08 -0.57
CA GLN A 176 -6.08 9.46 -1.60
C GLN A 176 -5.45 8.24 -2.27
N VAL A 177 -5.05 7.21 -1.51
CA VAL A 177 -4.51 5.96 -2.06
C VAL A 177 -5.54 5.26 -2.94
N ALA A 178 -6.77 5.11 -2.47
CA ALA A 178 -7.85 4.52 -3.25
C ALA A 178 -8.10 5.30 -4.54
N ARG A 179 -8.05 6.64 -4.48
CA ARG A 179 -8.21 7.49 -5.65
C ARG A 179 -7.07 7.37 -6.64
N SER A 180 -5.82 7.36 -6.18
CA SER A 180 -4.66 7.18 -7.04
C SER A 180 -4.70 5.82 -7.74
N VAL A 181 -5.08 4.73 -7.05
CA VAL A 181 -5.25 3.41 -7.68
C VAL A 181 -6.34 3.47 -8.75
N GLY A 182 -7.50 4.04 -8.45
CA GLY A 182 -8.59 4.20 -9.43
C GLY A 182 -8.16 5.02 -10.65
N GLN A 183 -7.39 6.09 -10.46
CA GLN A 183 -6.84 6.92 -11.54
C GLN A 183 -5.78 6.22 -12.38
N ILE A 184 -4.92 5.38 -11.77
CA ILE A 184 -3.96 4.55 -12.54
C ILE A 184 -4.73 3.61 -13.46
N VAL A 185 -5.72 2.90 -12.92
CA VAL A 185 -6.56 1.96 -13.68
C VAL A 185 -7.29 2.69 -14.80
N TRP A 186 -7.96 3.81 -14.48
CA TRP A 186 -8.65 4.64 -15.47
C TRP A 186 -7.71 5.20 -16.54
N GLY A 187 -6.51 5.62 -16.14
CA GLY A 187 -5.46 6.10 -17.04
C GLY A 187 -5.00 5.02 -18.03
N VAL A 188 -4.92 3.76 -17.59
CA VAL A 188 -4.62 2.62 -18.49
C VAL A 188 -5.75 2.41 -19.49
N TYR A 189 -7.02 2.45 -19.06
CA TYR A 189 -8.17 2.29 -19.95
C TYR A 189 -8.31 3.41 -20.98
N THR A 190 -8.01 4.64 -20.56
CA THR A 190 -8.07 5.83 -21.43
C THR A 190 -6.78 6.06 -22.21
N LEU A 191 -5.78 5.18 -22.05
CA LEU A 191 -4.45 5.33 -22.65
C LEU A 191 -3.87 6.73 -22.41
N SER A 192 -4.00 7.23 -21.18
CA SER A 192 -3.51 8.54 -20.73
C SER A 192 -2.30 8.38 -19.80
N PRO A 193 -1.06 8.46 -20.31
CA PRO A 193 0.15 8.41 -19.49
C PRO A 193 0.20 9.55 -18.47
N VAL A 194 -0.38 10.70 -18.79
CA VAL A 194 -0.42 11.88 -17.93
C VAL A 194 -1.24 11.59 -16.66
N THR A 195 -2.39 10.93 -16.79
CA THR A 195 -3.23 10.54 -15.65
C THR A 195 -2.51 9.51 -14.78
N ILE A 196 -1.84 8.53 -15.39
CA ILE A 196 -1.07 7.50 -14.68
C ILE A 196 0.07 8.15 -13.89
N TYR A 197 0.89 8.96 -14.55
CA TYR A 197 2.00 9.67 -13.92
C TYR A 197 1.52 10.61 -12.81
N GLY A 198 0.45 11.36 -13.05
CA GLY A 198 -0.17 12.23 -12.05
C GLY A 198 -0.57 11.45 -10.79
N ALA A 199 -1.27 10.32 -10.96
CA ALA A 199 -1.69 9.48 -9.85
C ALA A 199 -0.52 8.86 -9.07
N PHE A 200 0.55 8.44 -9.75
CA PHE A 200 1.77 7.96 -9.10
C PHE A 200 2.49 9.06 -8.33
N ASN A 201 2.68 10.22 -8.95
CA ASN A 201 3.32 11.38 -8.31
C ASN A 201 2.51 11.87 -7.11
N ASP A 202 1.19 11.85 -7.20
CA ASP A 202 0.27 12.19 -6.13
C ASP A 202 0.41 11.23 -4.94
N MET A 203 0.46 9.92 -5.20
CA MET A 203 0.56 8.88 -4.19
C MET A 203 1.94 8.78 -3.53
N ILE A 204 3.02 8.86 -4.33
CA ILE A 204 4.40 8.58 -3.88
C ILE A 204 5.11 9.85 -3.40
N VAL A 205 4.84 11.01 -4.01
CA VAL A 205 5.60 12.23 -3.74
C VAL A 205 4.75 13.26 -3.02
N ARG A 206 3.63 13.70 -3.61
CA ARG A 206 2.87 14.83 -3.08
C ARG A 206 2.19 14.51 -1.75
N MET A 207 1.58 13.33 -1.62
CA MET A 207 0.87 12.94 -0.39
C MET A 207 1.82 12.85 0.80
N PRO A 208 2.96 12.12 0.74
CA PRO A 208 3.91 12.10 1.86
C PRO A 208 4.49 13.47 2.21
N VAL A 209 4.78 14.32 1.22
CA VAL A 209 5.28 15.67 1.47
C VAL A 209 4.24 16.54 2.19
N LYS A 210 2.95 16.45 1.81
CA LYS A 210 1.88 17.19 2.50
C LYS A 210 1.66 16.66 3.91
N LEU A 211 1.64 15.33 4.10
CA LEU A 211 1.55 14.72 5.42
C LEU A 211 2.73 15.13 6.32
N TRP A 212 3.95 15.17 5.79
CA TRP A 212 5.13 15.55 6.57
C TRP A 212 5.06 17.00 7.05
N ARG A 213 4.57 17.91 6.21
CA ARG A 213 4.44 19.33 6.55
C ARG A 213 3.35 19.60 7.58
N GLN A 214 2.23 18.86 7.53
CA GLN A 214 1.07 19.13 8.40
C GLN A 214 1.05 18.23 9.65
N ARG A 215 1.42 16.95 9.51
CA ARG A 215 1.36 15.92 10.56
C ARG A 215 2.60 15.01 10.52
N PRO A 216 3.80 15.52 10.84
CA PRO A 216 5.04 14.73 10.77
C PRO A 216 5.01 13.48 11.66
N TRP A 217 4.41 13.57 12.86
CA TRP A 217 4.31 12.42 13.77
C TRP A 217 3.46 11.27 13.22
N PHE A 218 2.40 11.58 12.47
CA PHE A 218 1.64 10.56 11.75
C PHE A 218 2.54 9.85 10.75
N VAL A 219 3.29 10.59 9.93
CA VAL A 219 4.23 10.00 8.96
C VAL A 219 5.30 9.14 9.64
N VAL A 220 5.86 9.58 10.76
CA VAL A 220 6.90 8.82 11.46
C VAL A 220 6.34 7.53 12.06
N VAL A 221 5.29 7.61 12.88
CA VAL A 221 4.79 6.46 13.64
C VAL A 221 3.99 5.52 12.75
N TYR A 222 2.99 6.04 12.03
CA TYR A 222 2.16 5.23 11.14
C TYR A 222 2.95 4.77 9.90
N GLY A 223 3.88 5.59 9.38
CA GLY A 223 4.76 5.19 8.28
C GLY A 223 5.73 4.08 8.68
N PHE A 224 6.33 4.14 9.88
CA PHE A 224 7.16 3.05 10.40
C PHE A 224 6.38 1.74 10.54
N LEU A 225 5.18 1.80 11.12
CA LEU A 225 4.30 0.64 11.20
C LEU A 225 3.94 0.11 9.81
N THR A 226 3.62 0.99 8.88
CA THR A 226 3.32 0.63 7.49
C THR A 226 4.50 -0.09 6.86
N LEU A 227 5.72 0.43 7.02
CA LEU A 227 6.94 -0.23 6.55
C LEU A 227 7.15 -1.59 7.20
N LEU A 228 6.87 -1.76 8.50
CA LEU A 228 6.98 -3.03 9.20
C LEU A 228 5.99 -4.07 8.64
N VAL A 229 4.72 -3.68 8.49
CA VAL A 229 3.66 -4.55 7.92
C VAL A 229 3.99 -4.92 6.48
N LEU A 230 4.40 -3.96 5.66
CA LEU A 230 4.82 -4.21 4.27
C LEU A 230 6.07 -5.08 4.20
N SER A 231 7.02 -4.92 5.12
CA SER A 231 8.25 -5.72 5.15
C SER A 231 7.95 -7.18 5.48
N VAL A 232 7.20 -7.45 6.55
CA VAL A 232 6.87 -8.82 6.97
C VAL A 232 5.87 -9.46 6.00
N GLY A 233 4.71 -8.84 5.80
CA GLY A 233 3.66 -9.41 4.95
C GLY A 233 4.05 -9.42 3.47
N GLY A 234 4.64 -8.34 2.97
CA GLY A 234 5.17 -8.27 1.61
C GLY A 234 6.33 -9.23 1.40
N GLY A 235 7.23 -9.39 2.38
CA GLY A 235 8.29 -10.39 2.35
C GLY A 235 7.77 -11.83 2.24
N ALA A 236 6.72 -12.17 3.00
CA ALA A 236 6.05 -13.47 2.89
C ALA A 236 5.42 -13.69 1.50
N ILE A 237 4.74 -12.69 0.95
CA ILE A 237 4.15 -12.76 -0.40
C ILE A 237 5.24 -12.88 -1.47
N CYS A 238 6.31 -12.10 -1.37
CA CYS A 238 7.46 -12.20 -2.26
C CYS A 238 8.08 -13.60 -2.22
N ARG A 239 8.24 -14.19 -1.03
CA ARG A 239 8.78 -15.55 -0.88
C ARG A 239 7.87 -16.61 -1.51
N MET A 240 6.55 -16.53 -1.28
CA MET A 240 5.58 -17.43 -1.93
C MET A 240 5.61 -17.28 -3.46
N SER A 241 5.70 -16.05 -3.96
CA SER A 241 5.76 -15.76 -5.41
C SER A 241 7.07 -16.24 -6.04
N ALA A 242 8.19 -16.09 -5.34
CA ALA A 242 9.49 -16.56 -5.78
C ALA A 242 9.52 -18.07 -5.97
N CYS A 243 9.06 -18.83 -4.95
CA CYS A 243 9.02 -20.30 -5.03
C CYS A 243 8.15 -20.79 -6.19
N GLU A 244 6.96 -20.22 -6.39
CA GLU A 244 6.09 -20.63 -7.49
C GLU A 244 6.66 -20.25 -8.86
N THR A 245 7.29 -19.08 -8.98
CA THR A 245 7.87 -18.62 -10.25
C THR A 245 9.14 -19.39 -10.62
N ALA A 246 9.90 -19.83 -9.61
CA ALA A 246 11.06 -20.72 -9.74
C ALA A 246 10.69 -22.18 -10.06
N GLY A 247 9.40 -22.51 -10.19
CA GLY A 247 8.94 -23.87 -10.46
C GLY A 247 9.09 -24.83 -9.28
N GLN A 248 9.20 -24.29 -8.06
CA GLN A 248 9.28 -25.08 -6.83
C GLN A 248 7.89 -25.45 -6.32
N GLU A 249 7.86 -26.38 -5.36
CA GLU A 249 6.64 -26.69 -4.62
C GLU A 249 6.05 -25.43 -3.99
N ARG A 250 4.71 -25.38 -3.97
CA ARG A 250 3.99 -24.25 -3.38
C ARG A 250 4.29 -24.19 -1.89
N LEU A 251 4.90 -23.08 -1.47
CA LEU A 251 5.24 -22.84 -0.07
C LEU A 251 3.96 -22.69 0.77
N ARG A 252 3.94 -23.31 1.95
CA ARG A 252 2.83 -23.14 2.90
C ARG A 252 2.86 -21.72 3.49
N VAL A 253 1.70 -21.24 3.91
CA VAL A 253 1.57 -19.92 4.52
C VAL A 253 2.39 -19.81 5.82
N SER A 254 2.42 -20.89 6.62
CA SER A 254 3.26 -20.98 7.82
C SER A 254 4.74 -20.74 7.48
N ASP A 255 5.27 -21.50 6.52
CA ASP A 255 6.70 -21.47 6.19
C ASP A 255 7.09 -20.12 5.58
N ALA A 256 6.17 -19.47 4.86
CA ALA A 256 6.35 -18.12 4.35
C ALA A 256 6.42 -17.07 5.47
N PHE A 257 5.57 -17.19 6.50
CA PHE A 257 5.62 -16.32 7.68
C PHE A 257 6.82 -16.62 8.56
N ASP A 258 7.20 -17.88 8.74
CA ASP A 258 8.38 -18.26 9.50
C ASP A 258 9.63 -17.65 8.88
N PHE A 259 9.73 -17.66 7.54
CA PHE A 259 10.76 -16.93 6.81
C PHE A 259 10.67 -15.40 7.03
N ALA A 260 9.49 -14.81 6.87
CA ALA A 260 9.32 -13.37 6.95
C ALA A 260 9.55 -12.82 8.37
N LEU A 261 9.17 -13.57 9.40
CA LEU A 261 9.41 -13.25 10.80
C LEU A 261 10.87 -13.50 11.18
N SER A 262 11.50 -14.60 10.78
CA SER A 262 12.94 -14.78 11.04
C SER A 262 13.83 -13.76 10.32
N SER A 263 13.37 -13.28 9.16
CA SER A 263 14.08 -12.28 8.34
C SER A 263 13.53 -10.85 8.48
N TRP A 264 12.63 -10.57 9.45
CA TRP A 264 11.98 -9.25 9.55
C TRP A 264 12.96 -8.06 9.63
N PRO A 265 14.11 -8.16 10.35
CA PRO A 265 15.06 -7.04 10.40
C PRO A 265 15.70 -6.82 9.02
N ARG A 266 16.05 -7.90 8.31
CA ARG A 266 16.66 -7.81 6.97
C ARG A 266 15.69 -7.16 5.98
N LEU A 267 14.42 -7.55 6.03
CA LEU A 267 13.36 -6.99 5.18
C LEU A 267 13.09 -5.51 5.51
N LEU A 268 13.02 -5.15 6.79
CA LEU A 268 12.80 -3.77 7.22
C LEU A 268 14.00 -2.88 6.88
N PHE A 269 15.21 -3.31 7.24
CA PHE A 269 16.41 -2.54 6.98
C PHE A 269 16.76 -2.50 5.50
N ALA A 270 16.35 -3.45 4.65
CA ALA A 270 16.51 -3.29 3.20
C ALA A 270 15.84 -2.00 2.70
N ASN A 271 14.68 -1.65 3.25
CA ASN A 271 13.95 -0.42 2.91
C ASN A 271 14.43 0.81 3.67
N LEU A 272 14.76 0.65 4.96
CA LEU A 272 15.10 1.76 5.85
C LEU A 272 16.57 2.18 5.71
N LEU A 273 17.48 1.24 5.45
CA LEU A 273 18.92 1.49 5.43
C LEU A 273 19.36 2.55 4.42
N PRO A 274 18.84 2.61 3.17
CA PRO A 274 19.24 3.67 2.25
C PRO A 274 18.86 5.06 2.77
N LEU A 275 17.71 5.17 3.45
CA LEU A 275 17.28 6.40 4.10
C LEU A 275 18.17 6.75 5.31
N LEU A 276 18.60 5.74 6.08
CA LEU A 276 19.54 5.93 7.20
C LEU A 276 20.93 6.36 6.72
N ILE A 277 21.44 5.78 5.62
CA ILE A 277 22.71 6.18 5.02
C ILE A 277 22.62 7.63 4.53
N ALA A 278 21.57 7.97 3.77
CA ALA A 278 21.35 9.33 3.30
C ALA A 278 21.18 10.32 4.47
N GLY A 279 20.42 9.95 5.50
CA GLY A 279 20.22 10.75 6.71
C GLY A 279 21.52 10.95 7.52
N GLY A 280 22.35 9.91 7.64
CA GLY A 280 23.64 9.98 8.31
C GLY A 280 24.63 10.90 7.57
N LEU A 281 24.71 10.78 6.24
CA LEU A 281 25.52 11.69 5.42
C LEU A 281 24.99 13.14 5.49
N ALA A 282 23.67 13.32 5.49
CA ALA A 282 23.05 14.64 5.65
C ALA A 282 23.35 15.23 7.04
N LEU A 283 23.36 14.41 8.10
CA LEU A 283 23.74 14.85 9.44
C LEU A 283 25.20 15.31 9.49
N VAL A 284 26.12 14.58 8.84
CA VAL A 284 27.52 15.02 8.69
C VAL A 284 27.60 16.38 7.99
N LEU A 285 26.83 16.58 6.92
CA LEU A 285 26.76 17.89 6.23
C LEU A 285 26.22 19.01 7.12
N VAL A 286 25.17 18.73 7.91
CA VAL A 286 24.60 19.72 8.84
C VAL A 286 25.63 20.09 9.91
N VAL A 287 26.29 19.10 10.51
CA VAL A 287 27.34 19.34 11.52
C VAL A 287 28.51 20.09 10.91
N ALA A 288 28.98 19.68 9.73
CA ALA A 288 30.03 20.39 9.01
C ALA A 288 29.62 21.84 8.70
N GLY A 289 28.36 22.06 8.30
CA GLY A 289 27.80 23.39 8.08
C GLY A 289 27.85 24.26 9.33
N ILE A 290 27.37 23.74 10.46
CA ILE A 290 27.36 24.44 11.76
C ILE A 290 28.77 24.74 12.24
N VAL A 291 29.69 23.78 12.15
CA VAL A 291 31.06 23.92 12.68
C VAL A 291 31.91 24.82 11.78
N LEU A 292 31.89 24.60 10.46
CA LEU A 292 32.77 25.31 9.53
C LEU A 292 32.27 26.72 9.23
N PHE A 293 30.95 26.92 9.05
CA PHE A 293 30.41 28.24 8.70
C PHE A 293 29.80 29.00 9.89
N GLY A 294 29.63 28.37 11.06
CA GLY A 294 29.13 29.05 12.25
C GLY A 294 30.19 29.83 13.03
N ILE A 295 31.48 29.53 12.85
CA ILE A 295 32.59 30.16 13.57
C ILE A 295 33.32 31.13 12.61
N PRO A 296 33.38 32.46 12.88
CA PRO A 296 33.89 33.50 11.97
C PRO A 296 35.34 33.37 11.45
N TYR A 297 36.11 32.41 11.98
CA TYR A 297 37.49 32.14 11.56
C TYR A 297 37.64 30.80 10.81
N LEU A 298 36.65 29.92 10.90
CA LEU A 298 36.64 28.61 10.23
C LEU A 298 35.93 28.66 8.87
N ASP A 299 35.27 29.76 8.53
CA ASP A 299 34.50 29.95 7.31
C ASP A 299 35.37 29.84 6.05
N VAL A 300 36.61 30.34 6.08
CA VAL A 300 37.60 30.17 5.00
C VAL A 300 37.97 28.70 4.81
N LEU A 301 38.22 27.98 5.91
CA LEU A 301 38.47 26.53 5.87
C LEU A 301 37.23 25.77 5.40
N GLY A 302 36.03 26.23 5.77
CA GLY A 302 34.76 25.75 5.28
C GLY A 302 34.60 25.92 3.78
N GLY A 303 34.99 27.07 3.24
CA GLY A 303 35.00 27.36 1.81
C GLY A 303 35.95 26.46 1.04
N ILE A 304 37.18 26.25 1.54
CA ILE A 304 38.14 25.32 0.94
C ILE A 304 37.64 23.87 1.02
N GLY A 305 37.09 23.48 2.18
CA GLY A 305 36.52 22.15 2.42
C GLY A 305 35.17 21.90 1.73
N TYR A 306 34.55 22.92 1.13
CA TYR A 306 33.22 22.81 0.53
C TYR A 306 33.15 21.78 -0.61
N GLY A 307 34.28 21.52 -1.29
CA GLY A 307 34.39 20.43 -2.26
C GLY A 307 34.04 19.06 -1.67
N LEU A 308 34.41 18.79 -0.41
CA LEU A 308 34.03 17.55 0.30
C LEU A 308 32.54 17.54 0.62
N ASN A 309 31.95 18.68 0.98
CA ASN A 309 30.51 18.79 1.20
C ASN A 309 29.71 18.54 -0.09
N LEU A 310 30.18 19.03 -1.24
CA LEU A 310 29.58 18.74 -2.54
C LEU A 310 29.65 17.25 -2.88
N LEU A 311 30.77 16.58 -2.56
CA LEU A 311 30.91 15.13 -2.77
C LEU A 311 29.94 14.33 -1.88
N LEU A 312 29.78 14.72 -0.62
CA LEU A 312 28.79 14.12 0.28
C LEU A 312 27.35 14.37 -0.23
N GLY A 313 27.04 15.58 -0.69
CA GLY A 313 25.75 15.91 -1.30
C GLY A 313 25.46 15.09 -2.56
N PHE A 314 26.47 14.91 -3.42
CA PHE A 314 26.39 14.03 -4.58
C PHE A 314 26.12 12.58 -4.17
N LEU A 315 26.79 12.07 -3.13
CA LEU A 315 26.57 10.71 -2.63
C LEU A 315 25.14 10.53 -2.07
N ILE A 316 24.62 11.52 -1.33
CA ILE A 316 23.23 11.52 -0.86
C ILE A 316 22.27 11.47 -2.04
N ALA A 317 22.47 12.33 -3.05
CA ALA A 317 21.63 12.36 -4.24
C ALA A 317 21.67 11.03 -5.00
N PHE A 318 22.86 10.43 -5.15
CA PHE A 318 23.03 9.13 -5.80
C PHE A 318 22.29 8.01 -5.04
N VAL A 319 22.43 7.95 -3.72
CA VAL A 319 21.74 6.95 -2.88
C VAL A 319 20.23 7.14 -2.94
N LEU A 320 19.73 8.38 -2.82
CA LEU A 320 18.29 8.66 -2.82
C LEU A 320 17.65 8.40 -4.19
N LEU A 321 18.28 8.83 -5.28
CA LEU A 321 17.78 8.59 -6.65
C LEU A 321 17.85 7.10 -7.01
N GLY A 322 18.96 6.44 -6.69
CA GLY A 322 19.13 5.00 -6.90
C GLY A 322 18.09 4.19 -6.13
N THR A 323 17.84 4.54 -4.86
CA THR A 323 16.80 3.92 -4.04
C THR A 323 15.42 4.22 -4.58
N ALA A 324 15.10 5.47 -4.94
CA ALA A 324 13.77 5.84 -5.45
C ALA A 324 13.41 5.06 -6.72
N GLY A 325 14.36 4.85 -7.62
CA GLY A 325 14.15 4.06 -8.84
C GLY A 325 14.10 2.54 -8.63
N SER A 326 14.72 2.03 -7.56
CA SER A 326 14.89 0.60 -7.32
C SER A 326 14.15 0.06 -6.08
N PHE A 327 13.45 0.93 -5.34
CA PHE A 327 12.80 0.61 -4.05
C PHE A 327 11.92 -0.63 -4.13
N PHE A 328 11.16 -0.77 -5.22
CA PHE A 328 10.27 -1.91 -5.45
C PHE A 328 10.99 -3.27 -5.60
N LEU A 329 12.31 -3.27 -5.83
CA LEU A 329 13.11 -4.47 -6.00
C LEU A 329 13.81 -4.93 -4.69
N LEU A 330 13.76 -4.12 -3.62
CA LEU A 330 14.49 -4.41 -2.38
C LEU A 330 13.91 -5.61 -1.62
N LEU A 331 12.60 -5.65 -1.40
CA LEU A 331 11.94 -6.79 -0.74
C LEU A 331 12.10 -8.10 -1.53
N PRO A 332 11.85 -8.17 -2.86
CA PRO A 332 12.03 -9.40 -3.58
C PRO A 332 13.49 -9.85 -3.64
N ALA A 333 14.47 -8.95 -3.62
CA ALA A 333 15.89 -9.33 -3.48
C ALA A 333 16.14 -10.13 -2.19
N VAL A 334 15.70 -9.60 -1.06
CA VAL A 334 15.83 -10.30 0.24
C VAL A 334 15.01 -11.60 0.25
N ALA A 335 13.80 -11.62 -0.32
CA ALA A 335 12.94 -12.80 -0.29
C ALA A 335 13.43 -13.94 -1.20
N THR A 336 14.10 -13.63 -2.31
CA THR A 336 14.60 -14.61 -3.27
C THR A 336 15.98 -15.15 -2.89
N GLU A 337 16.82 -14.33 -2.25
CA GLU A 337 18.24 -14.64 -2.03
C GLU A 337 18.65 -14.66 -0.55
N ASN A 338 17.76 -14.22 0.35
CA ASN A 338 18.03 -14.07 1.78
C ASN A 338 19.30 -13.25 2.07
N CYS A 339 19.61 -12.27 1.21
CA CYS A 339 20.82 -11.47 1.28
C CYS A 339 20.74 -10.37 2.37
N ALA A 340 21.89 -9.77 2.70
CA ALA A 340 21.94 -8.65 3.63
C ALA A 340 21.31 -7.39 3.00
N PRO A 341 20.81 -6.43 3.80
CA PRO A 341 20.20 -5.19 3.31
C PRO A 341 21.06 -4.40 2.32
N ILE A 342 22.38 -4.36 2.54
CA ILE A 342 23.33 -3.65 1.66
C ILE A 342 23.45 -4.37 0.31
N ASP A 343 23.55 -5.69 0.32
CA ASP A 343 23.64 -6.50 -0.89
C ASP A 343 22.34 -6.38 -1.71
N ALA A 344 21.19 -6.39 -1.04
CA ALA A 344 19.89 -6.16 -1.67
C ALA A 344 19.83 -4.81 -2.38
N LEU A 345 20.32 -3.74 -1.72
CA LEU A 345 20.41 -2.41 -2.31
C LEU A 345 21.33 -2.37 -3.53
N GLN A 346 22.52 -2.98 -3.43
CA GLN A 346 23.48 -3.03 -4.53
C GLN A 346 22.91 -3.75 -5.76
N ARG A 347 22.24 -4.90 -5.57
CA ARG A 347 21.58 -5.64 -6.67
C ARG A 347 20.44 -4.83 -7.28
N ALA A 348 19.59 -4.22 -6.46
CA ALA A 348 18.46 -3.42 -6.93
C ALA A 348 18.92 -2.22 -7.78
N ILE A 349 19.98 -1.51 -7.36
CA ILE A 349 20.58 -0.41 -8.14
C ILE A 349 21.27 -0.94 -9.40
N ALA A 350 21.99 -2.06 -9.32
CA ALA A 350 22.62 -2.68 -10.48
C ALA A 350 21.60 -3.06 -11.56
N TYR A 351 20.43 -3.57 -11.18
CA TYR A 351 19.36 -3.91 -12.12
C TYR A 351 18.71 -2.67 -12.74
N LEU A 352 18.53 -1.61 -11.95
CA LEU A 352 18.03 -0.32 -12.46
C LEU A 352 18.97 0.27 -13.53
N ILE A 353 20.27 0.28 -13.28
CA ILE A 353 21.27 0.90 -14.16
C ILE A 353 21.65 -0.03 -15.33
N GLY A 354 21.73 -1.34 -15.09
CA GLY A 354 22.22 -2.31 -16.06
C GLY A 354 21.32 -2.44 -17.29
N ARG A 355 19.99 -2.45 -17.10
CA ARG A 355 19.01 -2.53 -18.21
C ARG A 355 17.73 -1.72 -17.93
N PRO A 356 17.80 -0.37 -17.88
CA PRO A 356 16.67 0.48 -17.49
C PRO A 356 15.45 0.32 -18.41
N LEU A 357 15.66 0.11 -19.71
CA LEU A 357 14.56 -0.11 -20.66
C LEU A 357 13.83 -1.45 -20.44
N HIS A 358 14.53 -2.49 -19.98
CA HIS A 358 13.88 -3.75 -19.63
C HIS A 358 13.03 -3.59 -18.37
N LEU A 359 13.58 -2.94 -17.35
CA LEU A 359 12.85 -2.65 -16.12
C LEU A 359 11.60 -1.80 -16.41
N LEU A 360 11.72 -0.77 -17.25
CA LEU A 360 10.59 0.07 -17.66
C LEU A 360 9.51 -0.74 -18.39
N GLY A 361 9.89 -1.57 -19.36
CA GLY A 361 8.93 -2.44 -20.08
C GLY A 361 8.20 -3.41 -19.15
N TYR A 362 8.92 -3.97 -18.17
CA TYR A 362 8.34 -4.83 -17.14
C TYR A 362 7.43 -4.07 -16.17
N ALA A 363 7.79 -2.85 -15.76
CA ALA A 363 6.95 -2.00 -14.93
C ALA A 363 5.64 -1.61 -15.65
N ILE A 364 5.72 -1.23 -16.93
CA ILE A 364 4.53 -0.94 -17.77
C ILE A 364 3.63 -2.18 -17.85
N THR A 365 4.21 -3.35 -18.10
CA THR A 365 3.46 -4.62 -18.15
C THR A 365 2.79 -4.92 -16.82
N ALA A 366 3.46 -4.67 -15.70
CA ALA A 366 2.89 -4.86 -14.38
C ALA A 366 1.72 -3.89 -14.09
N ILE A 367 1.81 -2.63 -14.52
CA ILE A 367 0.72 -1.64 -14.38
C ILE A 367 -0.49 -2.05 -15.23
N VAL A 368 -0.26 -2.49 -16.47
CA VAL A 368 -1.33 -3.01 -17.34
C VAL A 368 -1.97 -4.25 -16.71
N GLY A 369 -1.17 -5.20 -16.23
CA GLY A 369 -1.68 -6.39 -15.55
C GLY A 369 -2.44 -6.08 -14.26
N MET A 370 -1.99 -5.08 -13.49
CA MET A 370 -2.70 -4.60 -12.30
C MET A 370 -4.08 -4.09 -12.67
N SER A 371 -4.15 -3.28 -13.74
CA SER A 371 -5.39 -2.62 -14.18
C SER A 371 -6.40 -3.62 -14.75
N LEU A 372 -5.94 -4.60 -15.52
CA LEU A 372 -6.77 -5.70 -16.02
C LEU A 372 -7.28 -6.56 -14.87
N GLY A 373 -6.39 -6.98 -13.98
CA GLY A 373 -6.77 -7.82 -12.84
C GLY A 373 -7.68 -7.10 -11.85
N TYR A 374 -7.41 -5.83 -11.54
CA TYR A 374 -8.27 -5.00 -10.72
C TYR A 374 -9.67 -4.87 -11.31
N TRP A 375 -9.79 -4.67 -12.63
CA TRP A 375 -11.09 -4.58 -13.29
C TRP A 375 -11.88 -5.88 -13.20
N VAL A 376 -11.23 -7.04 -13.40
CA VAL A 376 -11.90 -8.34 -13.26
C VAL A 376 -12.37 -8.55 -11.81
N VAL A 377 -11.50 -8.32 -10.83
CA VAL A 377 -11.84 -8.49 -9.40
C VAL A 377 -12.93 -7.51 -8.97
N SER A 378 -12.81 -6.25 -9.39
CA SER A 378 -13.79 -5.20 -9.10
C SER A 378 -15.13 -5.49 -9.76
N LEU A 379 -15.15 -5.98 -11.01
CA LEU A 379 -16.38 -6.37 -11.70
C LEU A 379 -17.14 -7.44 -10.91
N VAL A 380 -16.44 -8.48 -10.45
CA VAL A 380 -17.04 -9.54 -9.63
C VAL A 380 -17.54 -8.98 -8.30
N ALA A 381 -16.72 -8.20 -7.60
CA ALA A 381 -17.05 -7.63 -6.30
C ALA A 381 -18.25 -6.67 -6.38
N VAL A 382 -18.23 -5.72 -7.30
CA VAL A 382 -19.29 -4.73 -7.51
C VAL A 382 -20.57 -5.40 -7.98
N THR A 383 -20.49 -6.38 -8.88
CA THR A 383 -21.67 -7.16 -9.29
C THR A 383 -22.25 -7.91 -8.10
N ALA A 384 -21.42 -8.61 -7.31
CA ALA A 384 -21.88 -9.32 -6.12
C ALA A 384 -22.54 -8.37 -5.11
N LEU A 385 -21.93 -7.22 -4.83
CA LEU A 385 -22.45 -6.21 -3.91
C LEU A 385 -23.76 -5.59 -4.39
N ASN A 386 -23.84 -5.20 -5.67
CA ASN A 386 -25.02 -4.56 -6.23
C ASN A 386 -26.18 -5.54 -6.46
N VAL A 387 -25.90 -6.77 -6.92
CA VAL A 387 -26.94 -7.81 -7.08
C VAL A 387 -27.47 -8.24 -5.72
N THR A 388 -26.58 -8.51 -4.75
CA THR A 388 -27.01 -8.86 -3.39
C THR A 388 -27.84 -7.73 -2.82
N GLY A 389 -27.34 -6.50 -2.89
CA GLY A 389 -28.01 -5.37 -2.30
C GLY A 389 -29.35 -5.01 -2.95
N GLY A 390 -29.45 -5.12 -4.28
CA GLY A 390 -30.70 -4.93 -5.00
C GLY A 390 -31.71 -6.04 -4.73
N ALA A 391 -31.28 -7.31 -4.70
CA ALA A 391 -32.14 -8.45 -4.44
C ALA A 391 -32.67 -8.45 -3.00
N THR A 392 -31.81 -8.19 -2.01
CA THR A 392 -32.23 -8.09 -0.61
C THR A 392 -33.08 -6.86 -0.35
N GLY A 393 -32.85 -5.78 -1.10
CA GLY A 393 -33.61 -4.53 -1.03
C GLY A 393 -35.02 -4.59 -1.64
N MET A 394 -35.31 -5.57 -2.49
CA MET A 394 -36.50 -5.58 -3.36
C MET A 394 -37.83 -5.68 -2.59
N PHE A 395 -37.86 -6.45 -1.50
CA PHE A 395 -39.08 -6.72 -0.72
C PHE A 395 -38.95 -6.36 0.76
N THR A 396 -37.82 -5.77 1.16
CA THR A 396 -37.57 -5.40 2.56
C THR A 396 -38.08 -3.99 2.84
N SER A 397 -38.72 -3.81 3.99
CA SER A 397 -39.01 -2.48 4.55
C SER A 397 -37.88 -1.98 5.46
N ASN A 398 -36.83 -2.79 5.69
CA ASN A 398 -35.71 -2.40 6.53
C ASN A 398 -34.77 -1.45 5.79
N THR A 399 -34.65 -0.23 6.29
CA THR A 399 -33.82 0.81 5.68
C THR A 399 -32.33 0.53 5.68
N ALA A 400 -31.86 -0.39 6.53
CA ALA A 400 -30.49 -0.90 6.48
C ALA A 400 -30.17 -1.68 5.19
N VAL A 401 -31.20 -2.22 4.52
CA VAL A 401 -31.07 -3.14 3.39
C VAL A 401 -31.68 -2.56 2.10
N THR A 402 -32.59 -1.58 2.18
CA THR A 402 -33.14 -0.94 0.98
C THR A 402 -32.11 -0.16 0.15
N ILE A 403 -30.92 0.12 0.70
CA ILE A 403 -29.84 0.90 0.03
C ILE A 403 -28.50 0.14 0.06
N THR A 404 -28.56 -1.18 0.18
CA THR A 404 -27.38 -2.00 -0.08
C THR A 404 -27.08 -1.99 -1.58
N GLY A 405 -25.83 -1.70 -1.96
CA GLY A 405 -25.41 -1.58 -3.37
C GLY A 405 -24.99 -0.15 -3.75
N GLY A 406 -24.99 0.18 -5.04
CA GLY A 406 -24.56 1.48 -5.56
C GLY A 406 -23.04 1.66 -5.64
N TYR A 407 -22.29 0.55 -5.63
CA TYR A 407 -20.84 0.59 -5.80
C TYR A 407 -20.49 0.83 -7.27
N GLY A 408 -19.53 1.74 -7.50
CA GLY A 408 -18.97 2.00 -8.82
C GLY A 408 -17.83 1.04 -9.16
N LEU A 409 -17.69 0.68 -10.44
CA LEU A 409 -16.67 -0.27 -10.91
C LEU A 409 -15.22 0.22 -10.67
N PHE A 410 -14.98 1.52 -10.80
CA PHE A 410 -13.66 2.12 -10.61
C PHE A 410 -13.47 2.74 -9.22
N TRP A 411 -14.58 2.84 -8.47
CA TRP A 411 -14.67 3.54 -7.20
C TRP A 411 -15.56 2.70 -6.29
N LEU A 412 -14.96 1.77 -5.53
CA LEU A 412 -15.65 0.93 -4.53
C LEU A 412 -16.09 1.76 -3.31
N LYS A 413 -16.78 2.87 -3.57
CA LYS A 413 -17.40 3.75 -2.58
C LYS A 413 -18.90 3.61 -2.73
N GLN A 414 -19.57 3.32 -1.62
CA GLN A 414 -21.02 3.28 -1.56
C GLN A 414 -21.56 4.71 -1.51
N ALA A 415 -22.72 4.94 -2.13
CA ALA A 415 -23.48 6.17 -1.89
C ALA A 415 -23.94 6.23 -0.41
N PRO A 416 -24.16 7.43 0.16
CA PRO A 416 -24.68 7.54 1.52
C PRO A 416 -25.98 6.73 1.69
N GLY A 417 -26.00 5.87 2.71
CA GLY A 417 -27.13 5.01 3.03
C GLY A 417 -28.31 5.76 3.63
N ALA A 418 -29.48 5.11 3.72
CA ALA A 418 -30.58 5.67 4.52
C ALA A 418 -30.20 5.60 5.99
N PRO A 419 -30.70 6.56 6.77
CA PRO A 419 -30.57 6.54 8.20
C PRO A 419 -31.34 5.34 8.80
N HIS A 420 -30.77 4.81 9.87
CA HIS A 420 -31.30 3.65 10.58
C HIS A 420 -32.32 4.11 11.62
N MET A 421 -33.56 3.65 11.51
CA MET A 421 -34.70 4.19 12.27
C MET A 421 -34.89 3.56 13.65
N TYR A 422 -34.41 2.32 13.79
CA TYR A 422 -34.55 1.52 15.00
C TYR A 422 -33.17 1.01 15.44
N TRP A 423 -32.99 0.79 16.74
CA TRP A 423 -31.75 0.23 17.29
C TRP A 423 -31.34 -1.08 16.59
N HIS A 424 -32.31 -1.96 16.27
CA HIS A 424 -32.02 -3.20 15.56
C HIS A 424 -31.60 -2.97 14.10
N SER A 425 -32.06 -1.88 13.47
CA SER A 425 -31.64 -1.51 12.12
C SER A 425 -30.22 -0.92 12.09
N GLU A 426 -29.78 -0.30 13.19
CA GLU A 426 -28.38 0.15 13.35
C GLU A 426 -27.43 -1.05 13.44
N TRP A 427 -27.76 -2.04 14.26
CA TRP A 427 -26.99 -3.29 14.33
C TRP A 427 -27.02 -4.04 12.99
N ALA A 428 -28.17 -4.13 12.34
CA ALA A 428 -28.27 -4.76 11.03
C ALA A 428 -27.39 -4.04 9.99
N ALA A 429 -27.45 -2.70 9.95
CA ALA A 429 -26.62 -1.91 9.06
C ALA A 429 -25.13 -2.06 9.35
N PHE A 430 -24.75 -2.09 10.63
CA PHE A 430 -23.37 -2.38 11.02
C PHE A 430 -22.88 -3.72 10.48
N PHE A 431 -23.66 -4.79 10.64
CA PHE A 431 -23.27 -6.12 10.13
C PHE A 431 -23.25 -6.15 8.60
N VAL A 432 -24.23 -5.53 7.95
CA VAL A 432 -24.27 -5.41 6.48
C VAL A 432 -23.04 -4.66 5.97
N ALA A 433 -22.73 -3.50 6.55
CA ALA A 433 -21.55 -2.71 6.21
C ALA A 433 -20.25 -3.46 6.49
N ALA A 434 -20.19 -4.24 7.58
CA ALA A 434 -19.04 -5.10 7.88
C ALA A 434 -18.83 -6.14 6.78
N TRP A 435 -19.87 -6.86 6.35
CA TRP A 435 -19.78 -7.85 5.28
C TRP A 435 -19.43 -7.25 3.92
N GLN A 436 -20.05 -6.12 3.56
CA GLN A 436 -19.69 -5.37 2.36
C GLN A 436 -18.24 -4.87 2.43
N GLY A 437 -17.83 -4.39 3.61
CA GLY A 437 -16.47 -3.99 3.92
C GLY A 437 -15.46 -5.11 3.70
N VAL A 438 -15.78 -6.35 4.10
CA VAL A 438 -14.93 -7.52 3.80
C VAL A 438 -14.70 -7.67 2.30
N ILE A 439 -15.74 -7.56 1.47
CA ILE A 439 -15.60 -7.66 0.01
C ILE A 439 -14.72 -6.53 -0.54
N VAL A 440 -14.93 -5.29 -0.08
CA VAL A 440 -14.09 -4.14 -0.48
C VAL A 440 -12.63 -4.34 -0.07
N LEU A 441 -12.39 -4.81 1.15
CA LEU A 441 -11.05 -5.12 1.66
C LEU A 441 -10.40 -6.26 0.90
N LEU A 442 -11.15 -7.26 0.42
CA LEU A 442 -10.63 -8.31 -0.46
C LEU A 442 -10.11 -7.75 -1.78
N VAL A 443 -10.80 -6.76 -2.37
CA VAL A 443 -10.30 -6.07 -3.59
C VAL A 443 -9.01 -5.31 -3.29
N ALA A 444 -8.93 -4.59 -2.17
CA ALA A 444 -7.69 -3.92 -1.75
C ALA A 444 -6.55 -4.93 -1.51
N SER A 445 -6.86 -6.08 -0.91
CA SER A 445 -5.91 -7.17 -0.65
C SER A 445 -5.38 -7.77 -1.94
N TYR A 446 -6.23 -7.91 -2.97
CA TYR A 446 -5.79 -8.34 -4.29
C TYR A 446 -4.74 -7.38 -4.88
N VAL A 447 -4.95 -6.06 -4.78
CA VAL A 447 -3.98 -5.06 -5.29
C VAL A 447 -2.63 -5.21 -4.58
N VAL A 448 -2.63 -5.39 -3.26
CA VAL A 448 -1.40 -5.61 -2.47
C VAL A 448 -0.72 -6.91 -2.86
N SER A 449 -1.48 -8.02 -2.92
CA SER A 449 -1.01 -9.34 -3.34
C SER A 449 -0.38 -9.32 -4.74
N TYR A 450 -1.02 -8.61 -5.68
CA TYR A 450 -0.54 -8.43 -7.04
C TYR A 450 0.74 -7.60 -7.10
N ALA A 451 0.80 -6.49 -6.36
CA ALA A 451 1.99 -5.62 -6.32
C ALA A 451 3.22 -6.43 -5.89
N PHE A 452 3.17 -7.18 -4.79
CA PHE A 452 4.28 -8.00 -4.33
C PHE A 452 4.60 -9.19 -5.24
N SER A 453 3.57 -9.83 -5.82
CA SER A 453 3.79 -10.95 -6.74
C SER A 453 4.46 -10.51 -8.04
N SER A 454 4.02 -9.37 -8.61
CA SER A 454 4.54 -8.82 -9.85
C SER A 454 5.97 -8.29 -9.68
N ILE A 455 6.27 -7.50 -8.64
CA ILE A 455 7.65 -7.01 -8.39
C ILE A 455 8.64 -8.15 -8.16
N THR A 456 8.20 -9.27 -7.55
CA THR A 456 9.05 -10.47 -7.41
C THR A 456 9.35 -11.10 -8.76
N THR A 457 8.35 -11.19 -9.63
CA THR A 457 8.56 -11.68 -11.00
C THR A 457 9.48 -10.76 -11.79
N ILE A 458 9.30 -9.44 -11.67
CA ILE A 458 10.18 -8.44 -12.29
C ILE A 458 11.61 -8.61 -11.79
N TYR A 459 11.82 -8.77 -10.48
CA TYR A 459 13.15 -8.99 -9.91
C TYR A 459 13.84 -10.22 -10.52
N LEU A 460 13.17 -11.36 -10.57
CA LEU A 460 13.73 -12.59 -11.16
C LEU A 460 14.02 -12.43 -12.67
N LEU A 461 13.17 -11.70 -13.39
CA LEU A 461 13.40 -11.41 -14.82
C LEU A 461 14.57 -10.45 -15.04
N MET A 462 14.73 -9.44 -14.17
CA MET A 462 15.86 -8.52 -14.23
C MET A 462 17.16 -9.22 -13.87
N ARG A 463 17.15 -10.08 -12.85
CA ARG A 463 18.29 -10.93 -12.49
C ARG A 463 18.73 -11.80 -13.67
N LYS A 464 17.79 -12.45 -14.36
CA LYS A 464 18.10 -13.20 -15.58
C LYS A 464 18.64 -12.29 -16.70
N ALA A 465 18.09 -11.10 -16.87
CA ALA A 465 18.49 -10.21 -17.97
C ALA A 465 19.87 -9.55 -17.73
N VAL A 466 20.26 -9.32 -16.48
CA VAL A 466 21.49 -8.62 -16.11
C VAL A 466 22.61 -9.59 -15.74
N ASP A 467 22.31 -10.61 -14.93
CA ASP A 467 23.30 -11.54 -14.38
C ASP A 467 23.33 -12.90 -15.10
N ASP A 468 22.41 -13.13 -16.05
CA ASP A 468 22.20 -14.43 -16.74
C ASP A 468 21.90 -15.61 -15.80
N GLN A 469 21.50 -15.32 -14.56
CA GLN A 469 21.13 -16.33 -13.59
C GLN A 469 19.72 -16.87 -13.83
N ASP A 470 19.54 -18.20 -13.77
CA ASP A 470 18.24 -18.79 -14.05
C ASP A 470 17.19 -18.41 -12.99
N ILE A 471 15.94 -18.33 -13.42
CA ILE A 471 14.78 -17.96 -12.57
C ILE A 471 14.52 -19.05 -11.53
N SER A 472 14.90 -20.30 -11.80
CA SER A 472 14.71 -21.44 -10.88
C SER A 472 15.66 -21.42 -9.68
N GLU A 473 16.77 -20.69 -9.77
CA GLU A 473 17.83 -20.65 -8.77
C GLU A 473 17.55 -19.61 -7.68
N ILE A 474 16.79 -20.02 -6.68
CA ILE A 474 16.49 -19.19 -5.50
C ILE A 474 17.10 -19.78 -4.24
N TRP A 475 17.40 -18.93 -3.25
CA TRP A 475 17.92 -19.37 -1.96
C TRP A 475 16.94 -20.32 -1.25
N ARG A 476 17.49 -21.27 -0.50
CA ARG A 476 16.77 -22.27 0.29
C ARG A 476 17.49 -22.52 1.61
N PRO A 477 16.76 -23.00 2.64
CA PRO A 477 17.39 -23.50 3.86
C PRO A 477 18.50 -24.51 3.53
N GLY A 478 19.67 -24.37 4.15
CA GLY A 478 20.87 -25.16 3.86
C GLY A 478 21.81 -24.54 2.80
N LEU A 479 21.46 -23.40 2.22
CA LEU A 479 22.36 -22.59 1.40
C LEU A 479 22.86 -21.37 2.19
N ILE A 480 24.10 -20.97 1.97
CA ILE A 480 24.69 -19.78 2.58
C ILE A 480 23.89 -18.54 2.10
N PRO A 481 23.33 -17.72 3.01
CA PRO A 481 22.54 -16.54 2.66
C PRO A 481 23.25 -15.62 1.67
N GLY A 482 22.52 -15.11 0.66
CA GLY A 482 23.07 -14.27 -0.41
C GLY A 482 23.86 -15.03 -1.49
N THR A 483 24.03 -16.34 -1.34
CA THR A 483 24.71 -17.20 -2.32
C THR A 483 23.90 -18.47 -2.61
N LEU A 484 24.30 -19.21 -3.63
CA LEU A 484 23.75 -20.55 -3.93
C LEU A 484 24.67 -21.68 -3.45
N ALA A 485 25.70 -21.36 -2.65
CA ALA A 485 26.62 -22.35 -2.12
C ALA A 485 25.98 -23.11 -0.94
N PRO A 486 26.17 -24.44 -0.83
CA PRO A 486 25.72 -25.19 0.32
C PRO A 486 26.47 -24.75 1.59
N GLU A 487 25.76 -24.73 2.72
CA GLU A 487 26.41 -24.50 4.01
C GLU A 487 27.43 -25.62 4.30
N PRO A 488 28.62 -25.29 4.87
CA PRO A 488 29.60 -26.31 5.20
C PRO A 488 29.01 -27.23 6.28
N THR A 489 28.80 -28.50 5.94
CA THR A 489 28.41 -29.53 6.91
C THR A 489 29.49 -29.65 7.98
N SER A 490 29.13 -29.45 9.25
CA SER A 490 30.01 -29.57 10.42
C SER A 490 30.39 -31.03 10.73
N SER A 491 30.83 -31.79 9.73
CA SER A 491 31.22 -33.20 9.85
C SER A 491 32.55 -33.50 9.16
N SER A 492 33.60 -32.75 9.51
CA SER A 492 34.99 -33.17 9.27
C SER A 492 35.91 -32.78 10.43
N THR A 493 35.54 -33.18 11.65
CA THR A 493 36.49 -33.25 12.77
C THR A 493 36.69 -34.73 13.09
N GLY A 494 37.77 -35.32 12.56
CA GLY A 494 38.21 -36.66 12.98
C GLY A 494 38.88 -37.51 11.90
N ALA A 495 40.08 -37.13 11.46
CA ALA A 495 41.12 -38.11 11.12
C ALA A 495 42.48 -37.47 11.43
N PRO A 496 43.17 -37.86 12.51
CA PRO A 496 44.55 -37.48 12.73
C PRO A 496 45.46 -38.22 11.75
N GLY A 497 46.52 -37.55 11.32
CA GLY A 497 47.47 -38.10 10.35
C GLY A 497 48.16 -39.37 10.85
N GLU A 498 48.51 -40.20 9.87
CA GLU A 498 49.58 -41.18 9.99
C GLU A 498 50.42 -41.08 8.73
N THR A 499 51.59 -40.43 8.88
CA THR A 499 52.71 -40.61 7.97
C THR A 499 53.57 -41.73 8.57
N GLU A 500 54.05 -42.62 7.69
CA GLU A 500 55.23 -43.48 7.88
C GLU A 500 55.09 -44.84 8.61
N ALA A 501 54.94 -45.92 7.82
CA ALA A 501 55.73 -47.13 7.97
C ALA A 501 55.70 -47.97 6.67
N ALA A 502 56.68 -47.79 5.80
CA ALA A 502 57.13 -48.88 4.94
C ALA A 502 57.86 -49.90 5.83
N THR A 503 57.54 -51.20 5.74
CA THR A 503 58.46 -52.36 5.70
C THR A 503 57.66 -53.69 5.78
N ASN A 504 58.12 -54.68 5.00
CA ASN A 504 57.75 -56.11 4.89
C ASN A 504 56.56 -56.47 3.99
N SER A 505 56.78 -56.96 2.75
CA SER A 505 57.46 -58.20 2.33
C SER A 505 56.76 -59.49 2.80
N LYS A 506 55.97 -60.08 1.88
CA LYS A 506 56.13 -61.46 1.39
C LYS A 506 56.25 -62.58 2.44
N ALA A 507 55.14 -63.27 2.75
CA ALA A 507 55.10 -64.73 3.03
C ALA A 507 53.65 -65.22 3.32
N ALA A 508 53.43 -66.52 3.08
CA ALA A 508 52.25 -67.37 3.31
C ALA A 508 51.16 -67.35 2.20
N SER A 509 51.20 -68.25 1.19
CA SER A 509 50.85 -69.70 1.23
C SER A 509 49.38 -69.91 1.59
N SER A 510 48.50 -70.28 0.66
CA SER A 510 48.18 -71.68 0.27
C SER A 510 47.86 -72.61 1.43
N SER A 511 46.80 -73.40 1.26
CA SER A 511 46.16 -74.38 2.16
C SER A 511 45.03 -73.79 3.04
N GLY A 512 43.85 -74.37 3.14
CA GLY A 512 43.44 -75.71 2.74
C GLY A 512 41.93 -75.89 2.64
N GLU A 513 41.60 -77.04 2.06
CA GLU A 513 40.31 -77.71 1.96
C GLU A 513 39.62 -77.88 3.32
N GLY A 514 38.29 -78.00 3.26
CA GLY A 514 37.38 -78.35 4.35
C GLY A 514 35.95 -78.17 3.90
#